data_AF-A0A348Q4D9-F1
#
_entry.id   AF-A0A348Q4D9-F1
#
_cell.length_a   1.000
_cell.length_b   1.000
_cell.length_c   1.000
_cell.angle_alpha   90.00
_cell.angle_beta   90.00
_cell.angle_gamma   90.00
#
_symmetry.space_group_name_H-M   'P 1'
#
loop_
_entity.id
_entity.type
_entity.pdbx_description
1 polymer ?
#
loop_
_entity_poly.entity_id
_entity_poly.type
_entity_poly.pdbx_seq_one_letter_code
_entity_poly.pdbx_strand_id
1 'polypeptide(L)'
;RFRPIVMTSLTTAAGALPLILSSGAGAETRSAIGILILFGVIAAALVTVLFVPTAYALIARGSGSPGDVARKLESESQGADKAVIPAE
;
A
#
# COMPACT_ATOMS: atom_id res chain seq x y z
N ARG A 1 4.26 0.74 -5.09
CA ARG A 1 3.85 -0.31 -4.12
C ARG A 1 3.43 -1.64 -4.74
N PHE A 2 3.01 -1.69 -6.02
CA PHE A 2 2.60 -2.94 -6.67
C PHE A 2 3.72 -3.99 -6.74
N ARG A 3 4.93 -3.58 -7.15
CA ARG A 3 6.13 -4.45 -7.22
C ARG A 3 6.40 -5.22 -5.91
N PRO A 4 6.52 -4.57 -4.73
CA PRO A 4 6.68 -5.28 -3.46
C PRO A 4 5.52 -6.21 -3.09
N ILE A 5 4.27 -5.79 -3.32
CA ILE A 5 3.07 -6.59 -2.96
C ILE A 5 3.02 -7.89 -3.78
N VAL A 6 3.32 -7.79 -5.07
CA VAL A 6 3.38 -8.96 -5.97
C VAL A 6 4.53 -9.89 -5.58
N MET A 7 5.69 -9.33 -5.20
CA MET A 7 6.86 -10.11 -4.78
C MET A 7 6.59 -10.94 -3.52
N THR A 8 5.96 -10.35 -2.50
CA THR A 8 5.67 -11.06 -1.25
C THR A 8 4.60 -12.12 -1.44
N SER A 9 3.53 -11.78 -2.17
CA SER A 9 2.45 -12.73 -2.46
C SER A 9 2.92 -13.93 -3.29
N LEU A 10 3.79 -13.72 -4.30
CA LEU A 10 4.41 -14.83 -5.03
C LEU A 10 5.29 -15.70 -4.13
N THR A 11 6.10 -15.08 -3.27
CA THR A 11 6.97 -15.81 -2.33
C THR A 11 6.15 -16.72 -1.41
N THR A 12 5.06 -16.21 -0.85
CA THR A 12 4.18 -17.02 0.01
C THR A 12 3.45 -18.11 -0.76
N ALA A 13 2.97 -17.83 -1.97
CA ALA A 13 2.34 -18.84 -2.84
C ALA A 13 3.33 -19.97 -3.19
N ALA A 14 4.57 -19.63 -3.53
CA ALA A 14 5.63 -20.59 -3.81
C ALA A 14 6.00 -21.43 -2.57
N GLY A 15 6.00 -20.82 -1.37
CA GLY A 15 6.20 -21.54 -0.10
C GLY A 15 5.05 -22.48 0.28
N ALA A 16 3.82 -22.19 -0.16
CA ALA A 16 2.66 -23.04 0.06
C ALA A 16 2.58 -24.25 -0.89
N LEU A 17 3.19 -24.16 -2.08
CA LEU A 17 3.22 -25.23 -3.08
C LEU A 17 3.69 -26.60 -2.53
N PRO A 18 4.83 -26.71 -1.82
CA PRO A 18 5.29 -28.00 -1.29
C PRO A 18 4.36 -28.58 -0.22
N LEU A 19 3.58 -27.77 0.50
CA LEU A 19 2.60 -28.26 1.47
C LEU A 19 1.43 -28.98 0.78
N ILE A 20 1.07 -28.53 -0.43
CA ILE A 20 -0.01 -29.10 -1.25
C ILE A 20 0.45 -30.41 -1.92
N LEU A 21 1.71 -30.44 -2.37
CA LEU A 21 2.28 -31.58 -3.11
C LEU A 21 2.86 -32.68 -2.19
N SER A 22 3.05 -32.40 -0.90
CA SER A 22 3.58 -33.35 0.07
C SER A 22 2.59 -34.50 0.33
N SER A 23 3.07 -35.74 0.16
CA SER A 23 2.35 -36.97 0.54
C SER A 23 2.92 -37.57 1.82
N GLY A 24 2.07 -38.19 2.65
CA GLY A 24 2.47 -38.86 3.89
C GLY A 24 1.46 -38.64 5.03
N ALA A 25 1.84 -39.00 6.25
CA ALA A 25 0.99 -38.77 7.43
C ALA A 25 0.68 -37.28 7.59
N GLY A 26 -0.62 -36.94 7.68
CA GLY A 26 -1.11 -35.57 7.79
C GLY A 26 -1.12 -34.77 6.49
N ALA A 27 -0.95 -35.41 5.32
CA ALA A 27 -0.99 -34.74 4.02
C ALA A 27 -2.32 -34.02 3.75
N GLU A 28 -3.44 -34.60 4.18
CA GLU A 28 -4.76 -33.97 4.05
C GLU A 28 -4.81 -32.61 4.75
N THR A 29 -4.34 -32.55 6.00
CA THR A 29 -4.30 -31.31 6.79
C THR A 29 -3.35 -30.28 6.18
N ARG A 30 -2.16 -30.70 5.73
CA ARG A 30 -1.18 -29.79 5.09
C ARG A 30 -1.70 -29.25 3.76
N SER A 31 -2.36 -30.08 2.97
CA SER A 31 -2.95 -29.69 1.69
C SER A 31 -4.08 -28.68 1.91
N ALA A 32 -4.97 -28.92 2.87
CA ALA A 32 -6.02 -27.98 3.24
C ALA A 32 -5.46 -26.60 3.65
N ILE A 33 -4.43 -26.58 4.50
CA ILE A 33 -3.76 -25.33 4.91
C ILE A 33 -3.04 -24.67 3.72
N GLY A 34 -2.38 -25.44 2.86
CA GLY A 34 -1.69 -24.93 1.67
C GLY A 34 -2.65 -24.24 0.69
N ILE A 35 -3.82 -24.85 0.45
CA ILE A 35 -4.87 -24.29 -0.41
C ILE A 35 -5.43 -23.00 0.19
N LEU A 36 -5.70 -22.98 1.51
CA LEU A 36 -6.12 -21.78 2.22
C LEU A 36 -5.13 -20.64 2.00
N ILE A 37 -3.84 -20.87 2.29
CA ILE A 37 -2.80 -19.85 2.18
C ILE A 37 -2.70 -19.33 0.75
N LEU A 38 -2.70 -20.22 -0.25
CA LEU A 38 -2.57 -19.86 -1.65
C LEU A 38 -3.70 -18.92 -2.10
N PHE A 39 -4.95 -19.31 -1.87
CA PHE A 39 -6.11 -18.48 -2.22
C PHE A 39 -6.21 -17.24 -1.36
N GLY A 40 -5.97 -17.37 -0.06
CA GLY A 40 -6.07 -16.28 0.92
C GLY A 40 -5.11 -15.14 0.61
N VAL A 41 -3.85 -15.46 0.28
CA VAL A 41 -2.84 -14.45 -0.08
C VAL A 41 -3.18 -13.76 -1.39
N ILE A 42 -3.60 -14.51 -2.42
CA ILE A 42 -3.95 -13.92 -3.72
C ILE A 42 -5.17 -13.00 -3.57
N ALA A 43 -6.23 -13.49 -2.90
CA ALA A 43 -7.43 -12.69 -2.65
C ALA A 43 -7.12 -11.45 -1.81
N ALA A 44 -6.37 -11.60 -0.71
CA ALA A 44 -5.98 -10.50 0.14
C ALA A 44 -5.12 -9.46 -0.62
N ALA A 45 -4.20 -9.89 -1.48
CA ALA A 45 -3.38 -8.98 -2.28
C ALA A 45 -4.23 -8.16 -3.26
N LEU A 46 -5.17 -8.79 -3.97
CA LEU A 46 -6.09 -8.10 -4.89
C LEU A 46 -6.97 -7.10 -4.15
N VAL A 47 -7.58 -7.52 -3.04
CA VAL A 47 -8.39 -6.64 -2.19
C VAL A 47 -7.53 -5.49 -1.67
N THR A 48 -6.33 -5.73 -1.17
CA THR A 48 -5.44 -4.67 -0.63
C THR A 48 -5.06 -3.64 -1.70
N VAL A 49 -4.70 -4.09 -2.90
CA VAL A 49 -4.29 -3.19 -3.99
C VAL A 49 -5.42 -2.24 -4.39
N LEU A 50 -6.68 -2.70 -4.34
CA LEU A 50 -7.86 -1.90 -4.69
C LEU A 50 -8.43 -1.13 -3.50
N PHE A 51 -8.49 -1.76 -2.34
CA PHE A 51 -9.13 -1.25 -1.14
C PHE A 51 -8.28 -0.17 -0.47
N VAL A 52 -6.95 -0.36 -0.35
CA VAL A 52 -6.06 0.64 0.28
C VAL A 52 -6.13 2.01 -0.38
N PRO A 53 -6.00 2.18 -1.72
CA PRO A 53 -6.12 3.49 -2.33
C PRO A 53 -7.53 4.07 -2.22
N THR A 54 -8.56 3.24 -2.29
CA THR A 54 -9.96 3.69 -2.17
C THR A 54 -10.27 4.18 -0.76
N ALA A 55 -9.87 3.41 0.26
CA ALA A 55 -10.00 3.78 1.66
C ALA A 55 -9.15 5.02 1.99
N TYR A 56 -7.92 5.09 1.48
CA TYR A 56 -7.07 6.28 1.63
C TYR A 56 -7.74 7.51 1.01
N ALA A 57 -8.27 7.41 -0.22
CA ALA A 57 -8.98 8.51 -0.84
C ALA A 57 -10.21 8.91 -0.02
N LEU A 58 -11.00 7.96 0.48
CA LEU A 58 -12.19 8.26 1.27
C LEU A 58 -11.87 9.02 2.56
N ILE A 59 -10.81 8.62 3.27
CA ILE A 59 -10.38 9.23 4.53
C ILE A 59 -9.66 10.57 4.28
N ALA A 60 -8.80 10.62 3.26
CA ALA A 60 -7.99 11.80 2.92
C ALA A 60 -8.78 12.91 2.20
N ARG A 61 -10.05 12.67 1.83
CA ARG A 61 -10.93 13.68 1.21
C ARG A 61 -11.13 14.95 2.06
N GLY A 62 -10.95 14.86 3.38
CA GLY A 62 -11.01 16.01 4.30
C GLY A 62 -9.64 16.57 4.72
N SER A 63 -8.54 15.86 4.43
CA SER A 63 -7.19 16.37 4.70
C SER A 63 -6.73 17.18 3.50
N GLY A 64 -6.57 18.51 3.67
CA GLY A 64 -6.03 19.40 2.64
C GLY A 64 -4.72 18.89 2.05
N SER A 65 -4.37 19.36 0.85
CA SER A 65 -3.18 18.84 0.16
C SER A 65 -1.96 19.05 1.06
N PRO A 66 -1.09 18.04 1.25
CA PRO A 66 0.13 18.19 2.04
C PRO A 66 1.05 19.32 1.57
N GLY A 67 0.81 19.88 0.36
CA GLY A 67 1.51 21.04 -0.19
C GLY A 67 0.77 22.38 0.01
N ASP A 68 -0.45 22.40 0.55
CA ASP A 68 -1.21 23.65 0.70
C ASP A 68 -0.59 24.56 1.75
N VAL A 69 -0.02 23.99 2.82
CA VAL A 69 0.73 24.75 3.84
C VAL A 69 2.05 25.28 3.28
N ALA A 70 2.79 24.46 2.52
CA ALA A 70 4.05 24.87 1.88
C ALA A 70 3.83 26.02 0.86
N ARG A 71 2.77 25.93 0.05
CA ARG A 71 2.41 26.95 -0.94
C ARG A 71 1.96 28.26 -0.26
N LYS A 72 1.30 28.18 0.90
CA LYS A 72 0.92 29.35 1.71
C LYS A 72 2.16 30.06 2.27
N LEU A 73 3.11 29.30 2.81
CA LEU A 73 4.37 29.83 3.35
C LEU A 73 5.23 30.52 2.28
N GLU A 74 5.28 29.99 1.06
CA GLU A 74 5.96 30.66 -0.08
C GLU A 74 5.29 31.99 -0.46
N SER A 75 3.95 32.04 -0.46
CA SER A 75 3.22 33.28 -0.77
C SER A 75 3.36 34.35 0.31
N GLU A 76 3.44 33.96 1.58
CA GLU A 76 3.66 34.87 2.71
C GLU A 76 5.11 35.40 2.72
N SER A 77 6.09 34.56 2.37
CA SER A 77 7.51 34.95 2.28
C SER A 77 7.79 35.92 1.12
N GLN A 78 7.14 35.73 -0.03
CA GLN A 78 7.25 36.66 -1.17
C GLN A 78 6.57 38.02 -0.91
N GLY A 79 5.52 38.04 -0.07
CA GLY A 79 4.87 39.27 0.37
C GLY A 79 5.75 40.07 1.35
N ALA A 80 6.46 39.38 2.24
CA ALA A 80 7.40 40.01 3.17
C ALA A 80 8.66 40.56 2.46
N ASP A 81 9.19 39.83 1.47
CA ASP A 81 10.37 40.25 0.69
C ASP A 81 10.10 41.52 -0.14
N LYS A 82 8.90 41.63 -0.76
CA LYS A 82 8.47 42.84 -1.48
C LYS A 82 8.25 44.07 -0.60
N ALA A 83 8.00 43.90 0.70
CA ALA A 83 7.81 45.00 1.63
C ALA A 83 9.13 45.55 2.21
N VAL A 84 10.21 44.76 2.13
CA VAL A 84 11.54 45.08 2.68
C VAL A 84 12.45 45.79 1.66
N ILE A 85 12.08 45.82 0.37
CA ILE A 85 12.70 46.70 -0.62
C ILE A 85 11.80 47.94 -0.77
N PRO A 86 11.92 48.97 0.10
CA PRO A 86 11.38 50.27 -0.22
C PRO A 86 12.11 50.73 -1.48
N ALA A 87 11.34 50.91 -2.55
CA ALA A 87 11.81 51.59 -3.75
C ALA A 87 12.48 52.90 -3.32
N GLU A 88 13.70 53.10 -3.82
CA GLU A 88 14.45 54.35 -3.74
C GLU A 88 13.60 55.57 -4.15
#